data_AF-A0A7Y5CWE7-F1
#
_entry.id   AF-A0A7Y5CWE7-F1
#
_cell.length_a   1.000
_cell.length_b   1.000
_cell.length_c   1.000
_cell.angle_alpha   90.00
_cell.angle_beta   90.00
_cell.angle_gamma   90.00
#
_symmetry.space_group_name_H-M   'P 1'
#
loop_
_entity.id
_entity.type
_entity.pdbx_description
1 polymer ?
#
loop_
_entity_poly.entity_id
_entity_poly.type
_entity_poly.pdbx_seq_one_letter_code
_entity_poly.pdbx_strand_id
1 'polypeptide(L)'
;MRSAHACVSAAGEQHDCSRVAEDAEEALNAYAIPLAPVRIASRVVYIRSLADGKGVPEFAPHGPAAREIAELFNFISQYGGK
;
A
#
# COMPACT_ATOMS: atom_id res chain seq x y z
N MET A 1 22.61 1.19 8.68
CA MET A 1 22.03 1.56 7.36
C MET A 1 20.65 2.17 7.58
N ARG A 2 20.48 3.48 7.35
CA ARG A 2 19.19 4.17 7.38
C ARG A 2 18.62 4.15 5.96
N SER A 3 17.40 3.67 5.76
CA SER A 3 16.65 3.92 4.53
C SER A 3 15.36 4.64 4.92
N ALA A 4 15.32 5.93 4.62
CA ALA A 4 14.19 6.81 4.89
C ALA A 4 13.15 6.64 3.78
N HIS A 5 12.01 6.00 4.09
CA HIS A 5 10.81 6.11 3.28
C HIS A 5 10.07 7.39 3.68
N ALA A 6 10.48 8.51 3.10
CA ALA A 6 9.82 9.80 3.30
C ALA A 6 8.49 9.84 2.54
N CYS A 7 7.37 9.96 3.27
CA CYS A 7 6.13 10.46 2.70
C CYS A 7 6.27 11.98 2.48
N VAL A 8 5.95 12.44 1.27
CA VAL A 8 5.96 13.84 0.87
C VAL A 8 4.59 14.49 1.12
N SER A 9 4.67 15.72 1.64
CA SER A 9 3.67 16.82 1.69
C SER A 9 2.58 16.77 2.75
N ALA A 10 2.01 17.88 3.23
CA ALA A 10 2.40 19.29 3.42
C ALA A 10 1.13 19.96 4.01
N ALA A 11 1.30 20.79 5.05
CA ALA A 11 0.36 21.82 5.54
C ALA A 11 -1.10 21.44 5.92
N GLY A 12 -1.38 21.58 7.22
CA GLY A 12 -2.65 22.13 7.73
C GLY A 12 -3.76 21.13 8.09
N GLU A 13 -4.06 21.03 9.40
CA GLU A 13 -5.23 20.38 10.02
C GLU A 13 -5.26 18.82 9.95
N GLN A 14 -4.77 18.16 11.00
CA GLN A 14 -4.54 16.71 11.05
C GLN A 14 -5.74 15.97 11.66
N HIS A 15 -6.67 15.51 10.82
CA HIS A 15 -7.55 14.39 11.14
C HIS A 15 -7.05 13.18 10.32
N ASP A 16 -6.42 12.25 11.02
CA ASP A 16 -5.20 11.63 10.52
C ASP A 16 -5.40 10.25 9.86
N CYS A 17 -5.84 10.24 8.60
CA CYS A 17 -5.85 9.02 7.78
C CYS A 17 -4.42 8.46 7.55
N SER A 18 -3.36 9.27 7.74
CA SER A 18 -1.96 8.86 7.56
C SER A 18 -1.45 8.04 8.75
N ARG A 19 -1.81 8.42 9.98
CA ARG A 19 -1.41 7.73 11.21
C ARG A 19 -2.11 6.40 11.41
N VAL A 20 -3.32 6.19 10.89
CA VAL A 20 -4.04 4.90 11.09
C VAL A 20 -3.20 3.72 10.60
N ALA A 21 -2.52 3.85 9.46
CA ALA A 21 -1.66 2.80 8.94
C ALA A 21 -0.40 2.57 9.81
N GLU A 22 0.15 3.64 10.38
CA GLU A 22 1.33 3.58 11.26
C GLU A 22 0.97 2.98 12.62
N ASP A 23 -0.13 3.42 13.21
CA ASP A 23 -0.65 2.92 14.49
C ASP A 23 -1.06 1.44 14.37
N ALA A 24 -1.64 1.04 13.23
CA ALA A 24 -1.93 -0.36 12.94
C ALA A 24 -0.65 -1.20 12.79
N GLU A 25 0.36 -0.69 12.09
CA GLU A 25 1.66 -1.36 11.96
C GLU A 25 2.34 -1.53 13.32
N GLU A 26 2.36 -0.49 14.16
CA GLU A 26 2.91 -0.54 15.52
C GLU A 26 2.19 -1.57 16.38
N ALA A 27 0.85 -1.57 16.36
CA ALA A 27 0.03 -2.52 17.11
C ALA A 27 0.27 -3.97 16.66
N LEU A 28 0.34 -4.23 15.35
CA LEU A 28 0.56 -5.58 14.81
C LEU A 28 1.99 -6.09 15.07
N ASN A 29 2.98 -5.19 15.03
CA ASN A 29 4.36 -5.50 15.39
C ASN A 29 4.48 -5.91 16.87
N ALA A 30 3.70 -5.31 17.78
CA ALA A 30 3.66 -5.71 19.19
C ALA A 30 3.18 -7.17 19.39
N TYR A 31 2.38 -7.70 18.45
CA TYR A 31 1.95 -9.10 18.45
C TYR A 31 2.88 -10.03 17.66
N ALA A 32 4.03 -9.53 17.19
CA ALA A 32 4.99 -10.28 16.36
C ALA A 32 4.35 -10.93 15.11
N ILE A 33 3.31 -10.29 14.56
CA ILE A 33 2.68 -10.73 13.32
C ILE A 33 3.50 -10.22 12.14
N PRO A 34 3.95 -11.08 11.22
CA PRO A 34 4.69 -10.64 10.05
C PRO A 34 3.80 -9.83 9.11
N LEU A 35 4.26 -8.64 8.74
CA LEU A 35 3.55 -7.75 7.83
C LEU A 35 4.24 -7.73 6.46
N ALA A 36 3.43 -7.54 5.41
CA ALA A 36 3.98 -7.27 4.09
C ALA A 36 4.61 -5.86 4.07
N PRO A 37 5.76 -5.67 3.41
CA PRO A 37 6.45 -4.37 3.37
C PRO A 37 5.78 -3.34 2.43
N VAL A 38 4.59 -3.64 1.92
CA VAL A 38 3.88 -2.84 0.91
C VAL A 38 2.63 -2.23 1.54
N ARG A 39 2.48 -0.90 1.40
CA ARG A 39 1.29 -0.17 1.88
C ARG A 39 0.32 0.08 0.73
N ILE A 40 -0.93 -0.34 0.90
CA ILE A 40 -2.02 -0.06 -0.06
C ILE A 40 -2.77 1.18 0.42
N ALA A 41 -2.66 2.28 -0.33
CA ALA A 41 -3.36 3.51 0.00
C ALA A 41 -4.84 3.46 -0.44
N SER A 42 -5.71 4.24 0.20
CA SER A 42 -7.07 4.43 -0.30
C SER A 42 -7.05 5.25 -1.58
N ARG A 43 -7.28 4.59 -2.73
CA ARG A 43 -7.26 5.22 -4.06
C ARG A 43 -8.54 4.92 -4.82
N VAL A 44 -9.14 5.96 -5.41
CA VAL A 44 -10.33 5.84 -6.28
C VAL A 44 -10.08 4.92 -7.48
N VAL A 45 -8.82 4.77 -7.91
CA VAL A 45 -8.41 3.88 -9.02
C VAL A 45 -8.81 2.42 -8.76
N TYR A 46 -8.73 1.95 -7.51
CA TYR A 46 -9.14 0.58 -7.17
C TYR A 46 -10.62 0.36 -7.51
N ILE A 47 -11.49 1.28 -7.08
CA ILE A 47 -12.94 1.21 -7.32
C ILE A 47 -13.26 1.38 -8.81
N ARG A 48 -12.62 2.33 -9.50
CA ARG A 48 -12.87 2.58 -10.93
C ARG A 48 -12.44 1.41 -11.80
N SER A 49 -11.32 0.77 -11.49
CA SER A 49 -10.87 -0.43 -12.22
C SER A 49 -11.90 -1.56 -12.13
N LEU A 50 -12.49 -1.76 -10.94
CA LEU A 50 -13.56 -2.75 -10.73
C LEU A 50 -14.83 -2.39 -11.51
N ALA A 51 -15.23 -1.12 -11.53
CA ALA A 51 -16.39 -0.66 -12.30
C ALA A 51 -16.25 -0.92 -13.80
N ASP A 52 -15.03 -0.83 -14.33
CA ASP A 52 -14.71 -1.12 -15.73
C ASP A 52 -14.44 -2.61 -16.01
N GLY A 53 -14.51 -3.47 -14.99
CA GLY A 53 -14.23 -4.91 -15.11
C GLY A 53 -12.77 -5.24 -15.41
N LYS A 54 -11.84 -4.35 -15.02
CA LYS A 54 -10.40 -4.45 -15.31
C LYS A 54 -9.59 -4.59 -14.04
N GLY A 55 -8.41 -5.22 -14.16
CA GLY A 55 -7.38 -5.11 -13.13
C GLY A 55 -6.80 -3.69 -13.07
N VAL A 56 -6.30 -3.28 -11.90
CA VAL A 56 -5.61 -1.99 -11.74
C VAL A 56 -4.45 -1.81 -12.74
N PRO A 57 -3.59 -2.82 -13.00
CA PRO A 57 -2.53 -2.69 -14.00
C PRO A 57 -3.05 -2.49 -15.43
N GLU A 58 -4.26 -2.96 -15.75
CA GLU A 58 -4.88 -2.81 -17.08
C GLU A 58 -5.59 -1.47 -17.22
N PHE A 59 -6.18 -0.97 -16.14
CA PHE A 59 -6.89 0.31 -16.12
C PHE A 59 -5.93 1.51 -16.02
N ALA A 60 -4.90 1.42 -15.18
CA ALA A 60 -3.96 2.51 -14.91
C ALA A 60 -2.51 1.98 -14.79
N PRO A 61 -1.89 1.54 -15.91
CA PRO A 61 -0.64 0.78 -15.91
C PRO A 61 0.57 1.49 -15.30
N HIS A 62 0.60 2.83 -15.36
CA HIS A 62 1.72 3.64 -14.87
C HIS A 62 1.38 4.41 -13.59
N GLY A 63 0.24 4.10 -12.98
CA GLY A 63 -0.22 4.75 -11.75
C GLY A 63 0.45 4.18 -10.49
N PRO A 64 0.42 4.93 -9.38
CA PRO A 64 0.94 4.46 -8.09
C PRO A 64 0.21 3.20 -7.61
N ALA A 65 -1.08 3.05 -7.91
CA ALA A 65 -1.86 1.86 -7.59
C ALA A 65 -1.35 0.60 -8.33
N ALA A 66 -0.97 0.73 -9.60
CA ALA A 66 -0.41 -0.40 -10.34
C ALA A 66 0.95 -0.82 -9.78
N ARG A 67 1.77 0.15 -9.37
CA ARG A 67 3.03 -0.13 -8.68
C ARG A 67 2.82 -0.83 -7.34
N GLU A 68 1.90 -0.35 -6.51
CA GLU A 68 1.54 -0.97 -5.22
C GLU A 68 1.11 -2.44 -5.40
N ILE A 69 0.24 -2.71 -6.38
CA ILE A 69 -0.22 -4.07 -6.69
C ILE A 69 0.92 -4.96 -7.20
N ALA A 70 1.82 -4.43 -8.05
CA ALA A 70 2.97 -5.19 -8.54
C ALA A 70 3.95 -5.54 -7.42
N GLU A 71 4.26 -4.59 -6.52
CA GLU A 71 5.11 -4.83 -5.35
C GLU A 71 4.48 -5.89 -4.42
N LEU A 72 3.17 -5.80 -4.16
CA LEU A 72 2.44 -6.79 -3.36
C LEU A 72 2.45 -8.17 -4.02
N PHE A 73 2.19 -8.25 -5.32
CA PHE A 73 2.19 -9.51 -6.06
C PHE A 73 3.57 -10.19 -6.01
N ASN A 74 4.65 -9.42 -6.15
CA ASN A 74 6.01 -9.94 -6.04
C ASN A 74 6.30 -10.49 -4.63
N PHE A 75 5.87 -9.79 -3.59
CA PHE A 75 6.01 -10.24 -2.20
C PHE A 75 5.27 -11.57 -1.97
N ILE A 76 4.00 -11.65 -2.38
CA ILE A 76 3.19 -12.87 -2.22
C ILE A 76 3.78 -14.03 -3.01
N SER A 77 4.22 -13.79 -4.24
CA SER A 77 4.81 -14.84 -5.10
C SER A 77 6.10 -15.42 -4.51
N GLN A 78 6.89 -14.61 -3.81
CA GLN A 78 8.08 -15.07 -3.10
C GLN A 78 7.74 -15.84 -1.81
N TYR A 79 6.63 -15.49 -1.15
CA TYR A 79 6.21 -16.13 0.09
C TYR A 79 5.45 -17.45 -0.14
N GLY A 80 4.64 -17.53 -1.19
CA GLY A 80 3.80 -18.68 -1.54
C GLY A 80 4.48 -19.75 -2.41
N GLY A 81 5.73 -19.52 -2.85
CA GLY A 81 6.53 -20.45 -3.65
C GLY A 81 7.25 -21.51 -2.81
N LYS A 82 6.54 -22.21 -1.91
CA LYS A 82 7.04 -23.40 -1.21
C LYS A 82 6.15 -24.60 -1.47
#